data_AF-A0A2D6LI04-F1
#
_entry.id   AF-A0A2D6LI04-F1
#
_cell.length_a   1.000
_cell.length_b   1.000
_cell.length_c   1.000
_cell.angle_alpha   90.00
_cell.angle_beta   90.00
_cell.angle_gamma   90.00
#
_symmetry.space_group_name_H-M   'P 1'
#
loop_
_entity.id
_entity.type
_entity.pdbx_description
1 polymer ?
#
loop_
_entity_poly.entity_id
_entity_poly.type
_entity_poly.pdbx_seq_one_letter_code
_entity_poly.pdbx_strand_id
1 'polypeptide(L)'
;MYEKIINVLKEKLGENLLCAVKFGTEGEPNNFLCVLEKIDFAALEQLKETMQKQGEKIVPLFFTRNELQNAADVFPLEFLDIQNPHEVLYGQDLIATIKIEKKHVRRELESELRSKLIHLRENYIWIKKDKELKALLLTAVPSLMPLFYGLLYLKNTTPPTELDKLFDSVAEKYNFNVDILRKLKVLKDGKAKGNELKSDVEGLLEFLRQIIPVIDKMKV
;
A
#
# COMPACT_ATOMS: atom_id res chain seq x y z
N MET A 1 -7.12 -19.89 8.66
CA MET A 1 -5.69 -19.60 8.97
C MET A 1 -5.58 -18.61 10.10
N TYR A 2 -6.09 -17.38 9.92
CA TYR A 2 -6.05 -16.30 10.92
C TYR A 2 -6.61 -16.69 12.30
N GLU A 3 -7.73 -17.41 12.35
CA GLU A 3 -8.32 -17.89 13.61
C GLU A 3 -7.33 -18.69 14.48
N LYS A 4 -6.54 -19.60 13.87
CA LYS A 4 -5.52 -20.37 14.58
C LYS A 4 -4.40 -19.48 15.12
N ILE A 5 -3.99 -18.48 14.33
CA ILE A 5 -2.96 -17.52 14.73
C ILE A 5 -3.44 -16.71 15.93
N ILE A 6 -4.66 -16.19 15.85
CA ILE A 6 -5.27 -15.37 16.90
C ILE A 6 -5.40 -16.17 18.20
N ASN A 7 -5.85 -17.43 18.14
CA ASN A 7 -5.96 -18.26 19.33
C ASN A 7 -4.61 -18.45 20.03
N VAL A 8 -3.54 -18.74 19.28
CA VAL A 8 -2.18 -18.85 19.84
C VAL A 8 -1.70 -17.52 20.40
N LEU A 9 -1.96 -16.40 19.72
CA LEU A 9 -1.57 -15.07 20.20
C LEU A 9 -2.31 -14.70 21.48
N LYS A 10 -3.61 -15.01 21.59
CA LYS A 10 -4.40 -14.79 22.81
C LYS A 10 -3.86 -15.59 23.99
N GLU A 11 -3.50 -16.86 23.77
CA GLU A 11 -2.93 -17.72 24.82
C GLU A 11 -1.57 -17.18 25.32
N LYS A 12 -0.72 -16.70 24.40
CA LYS A 12 0.62 -16.22 24.75
C LYS A 12 0.64 -14.81 25.34
N LEU A 13 -0.14 -13.90 24.76
CA LEU A 13 -0.09 -12.46 25.06
C LEU A 13 -1.17 -12.03 26.06
N GLY A 14 -2.24 -12.81 26.23
CA GLY A 14 -3.34 -12.49 27.15
C GLY A 14 -3.92 -11.09 26.90
N GLU A 15 -4.03 -10.30 27.97
CA GLU A 15 -4.55 -8.92 27.92
C GLU A 15 -3.65 -7.95 27.16
N ASN A 16 -2.39 -8.30 26.90
CA ASN A 16 -1.49 -7.45 26.10
C ASN A 16 -1.91 -7.39 24.63
N LEU A 17 -2.66 -8.38 24.12
CA LEU A 17 -3.21 -8.36 22.77
C LEU A 17 -4.51 -7.54 22.77
N LEU A 18 -4.51 -6.40 22.08
CA LEU A 18 -5.65 -5.48 22.08
C LEU A 18 -6.54 -5.64 20.86
N CYS A 19 -5.92 -5.79 19.68
CA CYS A 19 -6.60 -5.81 18.40
C CYS A 19 -5.79 -6.64 17.41
N ALA A 20 -6.47 -7.39 16.55
CA ALA A 20 -5.86 -8.02 15.39
C ALA A 20 -6.78 -7.86 14.18
N VAL A 21 -6.22 -7.39 13.06
CA VAL A 21 -6.96 -7.16 11.82
C VAL A 21 -6.26 -7.81 10.64
N LYS A 22 -7.05 -8.23 9.66
CA LYS A 22 -6.58 -8.49 8.30
C LYS A 22 -6.88 -7.24 7.48
N PHE A 23 -5.98 -6.84 6.60
CA PHE A 23 -6.20 -5.69 5.71
C PHE A 23 -5.66 -5.96 4.30
N GLY A 24 -5.88 -5.00 3.40
CA GLY A 24 -5.42 -5.05 2.01
C GLY A 24 -6.46 -5.60 1.04
N THR A 25 -6.17 -5.46 -0.25
CA THR A 25 -7.07 -5.84 -1.35
C THR A 25 -6.83 -7.24 -1.89
N GLU A 26 -7.74 -7.70 -2.73
CA GLU A 26 -7.63 -8.97 -3.43
C GLU A 26 -6.31 -9.08 -4.22
N GLY A 27 -5.55 -10.17 -4.00
CA GLY A 27 -4.30 -10.46 -4.73
C GLY A 27 -3.02 -10.03 -4.02
N GLU A 28 -3.10 -9.21 -2.96
CA GLU A 28 -1.98 -8.91 -2.06
C GLU A 28 -1.75 -10.07 -1.06
N PRO A 29 -0.53 -10.26 -0.52
CA PRO A 29 -0.29 -11.24 0.53
C PRO A 29 -1.21 -11.01 1.73
N ASN A 30 -1.36 -12.04 2.57
CA ASN A 30 -2.24 -12.02 3.73
C ASN A 30 -1.72 -11.00 4.78
N ASN A 31 -2.00 -9.73 4.59
CA ASN A 31 -1.55 -8.65 5.46
C ASN A 31 -2.29 -8.72 6.79
N PHE A 32 -1.53 -8.62 7.87
CA PHE A 32 -2.03 -8.80 9.23
C PHE A 32 -1.44 -7.70 10.10
N LEU A 33 -2.27 -7.00 10.85
CA LEU A 33 -1.82 -6.01 11.82
C LEU A 33 -2.29 -6.42 13.20
N CYS A 34 -1.37 -6.36 14.17
CA CYS A 34 -1.61 -6.70 15.55
C CYS A 34 -1.25 -5.51 16.44
N VAL A 35 -2.19 -5.08 17.28
CA VAL A 35 -1.99 -3.99 18.23
C VAL A 35 -1.86 -4.57 19.63
N LEU A 36 -0.78 -4.20 20.30
CA LEU A 36 -0.51 -4.61 21.68
C LEU A 36 -0.52 -3.39 22.60
N GLU A 37 -0.68 -3.60 23.91
CA GLU A 37 -0.49 -2.51 24.87
C GLU A 37 1.00 -2.18 25.02
N LYS A 38 1.86 -3.21 25.04
CA LYS A 38 3.32 -3.09 25.13
C LYS A 38 4.02 -4.11 24.22
N ILE A 39 5.03 -3.64 23.49
CA ILE A 39 5.94 -4.48 22.68
C ILE A 39 7.36 -4.32 23.25
N ASP A 40 7.73 -5.21 24.16
CA ASP A 40 9.11 -5.37 24.61
C ASP A 40 9.74 -6.63 23.99
N PHE A 41 11.00 -6.90 24.30
CA PHE A 41 11.70 -8.05 23.73
C PHE A 41 11.03 -9.40 24.06
N ALA A 42 10.41 -9.53 25.24
CA ALA A 42 9.70 -10.76 25.60
C ALA A 42 8.44 -10.94 24.76
N ALA A 43 7.67 -9.87 24.52
CA ALA A 43 6.54 -9.90 23.60
C ALA A 43 6.99 -10.24 22.17
N LEU A 44 8.12 -9.68 21.71
CA LEU A 44 8.68 -10.00 20.39
C LEU A 44 9.06 -11.47 20.24
N GLU A 45 9.67 -12.10 21.26
CA GLU A 45 10.00 -13.52 21.22
C GLU A 45 8.73 -14.41 21.15
N GLN A 46 7.66 -14.05 21.87
CA GLN A 46 6.37 -14.75 21.78
C GLN A 46 5.71 -14.61 20.41
N LEU A 47 5.77 -13.41 19.82
CA LEU A 47 5.27 -13.12 18.47
C LEU A 47 6.05 -13.91 17.42
N LYS A 48 7.38 -13.86 17.48
CA LYS A 48 8.32 -14.50 16.55
C LYS A 48 8.03 -15.98 16.37
N GLU A 49 7.89 -16.73 17.46
CA GLU A 49 7.62 -18.17 17.38
C GLU A 49 6.28 -18.48 16.67
N THR A 50 5.28 -17.60 16.85
CA THR A 50 3.96 -17.75 16.23
C THR A 50 3.99 -17.38 14.75
N MET A 51 4.68 -16.29 14.41
CA MET A 51 4.80 -15.78 13.04
C MET A 51 5.68 -16.66 12.16
N GLN A 52 6.81 -17.18 12.67
CA GLN A 52 7.70 -18.06 11.91
C GLN A 52 7.00 -19.32 11.38
N LYS A 53 5.99 -19.83 12.11
CA LYS A 53 5.17 -20.97 11.66
C LYS A 53 4.31 -20.66 10.43
N GLN A 54 4.08 -19.39 10.11
CA GLN A 54 3.31 -18.97 8.93
C GLN A 54 4.19 -18.78 7.69
N GLY A 55 5.49 -18.53 7.89
CA GLY A 55 6.44 -18.20 6.81
C GLY A 55 6.08 -16.89 6.10
N GLU A 56 6.47 -16.77 4.84
CA GLU A 56 6.20 -15.60 3.99
C GLU A 56 4.72 -15.45 3.59
N LYS A 57 3.84 -16.34 4.07
CA LYS A 57 2.40 -16.31 3.72
C LYS A 57 1.69 -15.09 4.29
N ILE A 58 2.21 -14.51 5.37
CA ILE A 58 1.65 -13.36 6.09
C ILE A 58 2.76 -12.34 6.28
N VAL A 59 2.43 -11.07 6.06
CA VAL A 59 3.32 -9.94 6.40
C VAL A 59 2.73 -9.26 7.63
N PRO A 60 3.28 -9.50 8.84
CA PRO A 60 2.72 -8.94 10.06
C PRO A 60 3.27 -7.53 10.33
N LEU A 61 2.36 -6.61 10.67
CA LEU A 61 2.66 -5.32 11.28
C LEU A 61 2.33 -5.36 12.77
N PHE A 62 3.21 -4.80 13.59
CA PHE A 62 3.03 -4.72 15.03
C PHE A 62 3.11 -3.26 15.48
N PHE A 63 2.12 -2.83 16.23
CA PHE A 63 2.10 -1.50 16.84
C PHE A 63 1.69 -1.63 18.30
N THR A 64 2.27 -0.79 19.16
CA THR A 64 1.59 -0.47 20.42
C THR A 64 0.37 0.41 20.14
N ARG A 65 -0.61 0.44 21.06
CA ARG A 65 -1.74 1.39 20.99
C ARG A 65 -1.25 2.82 20.77
N ASN A 66 -0.22 3.23 21.51
CA ASN A 66 0.32 4.60 21.44
C ASN A 66 1.02 4.88 20.11
N GLU A 67 1.83 3.95 19.59
CA GLU A 67 2.46 4.13 18.28
C GLU A 67 1.41 4.23 17.17
N LEU A 68 0.40 3.36 17.19
CA LEU A 68 -0.69 3.37 16.21
C LEU A 68 -1.40 4.72 16.14
N GLN A 69 -1.67 5.34 17.30
CA GLN A 69 -2.36 6.63 17.39
C GLN A 69 -1.50 7.83 16.92
N ASN A 70 -0.18 7.70 16.97
CA ASN A 70 0.75 8.80 16.73
C ASN A 70 1.59 8.64 15.45
N ALA A 71 1.34 7.60 14.65
CA ALA A 71 2.11 7.31 13.45
C ALA A 71 1.47 7.86 12.16
N ALA A 72 0.21 8.32 12.21
CA ALA A 72 -0.57 8.71 11.03
C ALA A 72 -0.13 10.02 10.37
N ASP A 73 0.72 10.80 11.03
CA ASP A 73 1.36 11.99 10.46
C ASP A 73 2.58 11.65 9.58
N VAL A 74 3.19 10.49 9.83
CA VAL A 74 4.37 9.97 9.11
C VAL A 74 4.01 8.92 8.07
N PHE A 75 3.04 8.04 8.35
CA PHE A 75 2.60 6.94 7.48
C PHE A 75 1.11 7.01 7.06
N PRO A 76 0.59 8.18 6.64
CA PRO A 76 -0.82 8.33 6.34
C PRO A 76 -1.32 7.44 5.19
N LEU A 77 -0.49 7.18 4.16
CA LEU A 77 -0.89 6.33 3.03
C LEU A 77 -1.01 4.86 3.43
N GLU A 78 -0.13 4.36 4.29
CA GLU A 78 -0.22 3.01 4.84
C GLU A 78 -1.49 2.84 5.68
N PHE A 79 -1.82 3.83 6.52
CA PHE A 79 -3.05 3.77 7.31
C PHE A 79 -4.31 3.87 6.44
N LEU A 80 -4.27 4.60 5.31
CA LEU A 80 -5.37 4.57 4.34
C LEU A 80 -5.54 3.21 3.69
N ASP A 81 -4.44 2.55 3.34
CA ASP A 81 -4.47 1.18 2.80
C ASP A 81 -5.00 0.18 3.82
N ILE A 82 -4.57 0.29 5.08
CA ILE A 82 -5.08 -0.53 6.18
C ILE A 82 -6.58 -0.26 6.39
N GLN A 83 -7.05 0.99 6.33
CA GLN A 83 -8.48 1.33 6.51
C GLN A 83 -9.37 0.89 5.34
N ASN A 84 -8.83 0.66 4.13
CA ASN A 84 -9.63 0.46 2.91
C ASN A 84 -9.21 -0.80 2.11
N PRO A 85 -9.65 -2.03 2.51
CA PRO A 85 -10.45 -2.39 3.67
C PRO A 85 -9.67 -3.16 4.74
N HIS A 86 -10.16 -3.14 5.99
CA HIS A 86 -9.80 -4.13 7.01
C HIS A 86 -10.99 -4.94 7.52
N GLU A 87 -10.67 -6.12 8.04
CA GLU A 87 -11.54 -7.00 8.78
C GLU A 87 -10.96 -7.15 10.19
N VAL A 88 -11.76 -6.81 11.20
CA VAL A 88 -11.39 -7.02 12.60
C VAL A 88 -11.56 -8.49 12.94
N LEU A 89 -10.45 -9.14 13.28
CA LEU A 89 -10.43 -10.55 13.61
C LEU A 89 -10.48 -10.80 15.13
N TYR A 90 -10.01 -9.83 15.92
CA TYR A 90 -10.05 -9.85 17.38
C TYR A 90 -9.99 -8.45 17.97
N GLY A 91 -10.66 -8.23 19.10
CA GLY A 91 -10.60 -7.01 19.89
C GLY A 91 -11.47 -5.86 19.36
N GLN A 92 -11.26 -4.67 19.90
CA GLN A 92 -11.92 -3.46 19.42
C GLN A 92 -11.28 -2.99 18.11
N ASP A 93 -12.08 -2.42 17.21
CA ASP A 93 -11.55 -1.78 16.00
C ASP A 93 -10.78 -0.50 16.35
N LEU A 94 -9.46 -0.62 16.51
CA LEU A 94 -8.59 0.53 16.74
C LEU A 94 -8.21 1.23 15.43
N ILE A 95 -8.30 0.55 14.29
CA ILE A 95 -7.94 1.07 12.97
C ILE A 95 -8.92 2.16 12.52
N ALA A 96 -10.22 1.92 12.73
CA ALA A 96 -11.27 2.90 12.42
C ALA A 96 -11.16 4.20 13.24
N THR A 97 -10.41 4.21 14.33
CA THR A 97 -10.22 5.39 15.18
C THR A 97 -9.06 6.30 14.75
N ILE A 98 -8.21 5.82 13.82
CA ILE A 98 -7.04 6.56 13.35
C ILE A 98 -7.50 7.77 12.53
N LYS A 99 -7.08 8.96 12.98
CA LYS A 99 -7.36 10.22 12.32
C LYS A 99 -6.21 10.56 11.38
N ILE A 100 -6.51 10.64 10.10
CA ILE A 100 -5.54 10.94 9.05
C ILE A 100 -5.79 12.39 8.60
N GLU A 101 -4.79 13.25 8.70
CA GLU A 101 -4.94 14.63 8.21
C GLU A 101 -4.50 14.73 6.75
N LYS A 102 -5.31 15.41 5.93
CA LYS A 102 -5.02 15.60 4.50
C LYS A 102 -3.67 16.26 4.23
N LYS A 103 -3.19 17.13 5.12
CA LYS A 103 -1.87 17.78 5.00
C LYS A 103 -0.72 16.76 4.99
N HIS A 104 -0.83 15.70 5.78
CA HIS A 104 0.16 14.62 5.85
C HIS A 104 0.05 13.73 4.60
N VAL A 105 -1.16 13.35 4.21
CA VAL A 105 -1.43 12.60 2.96
C VAL A 105 -0.85 13.32 1.74
N ARG A 106 -1.14 14.63 1.58
CA ARG A 106 -0.61 15.43 0.47
C ARG A 106 0.92 15.45 0.44
N ARG A 107 1.55 15.61 1.62
CA ARG A 107 3.00 15.66 1.75
C ARG A 107 3.64 14.32 1.39
N GLU A 108 3.08 13.22 1.87
CA GLU A 108 3.59 11.88 1.57
C GLU A 108 3.39 11.52 0.09
N LEU A 109 2.22 11.81 -0.49
CA LEU A 109 1.96 11.63 -1.93
C LEU A 109 3.02 12.35 -2.78
N GLU A 110 3.33 13.60 -2.44
CA GLU A 110 4.34 14.35 -3.18
C GLU A 110 5.72 13.68 -3.08
N SER A 111 6.11 13.26 -1.87
CA SER A 111 7.36 12.55 -1.63
C SER A 111 7.43 11.25 -2.44
N GLU A 112 6.42 10.40 -2.31
CA GLU A 112 6.35 9.09 -2.98
C GLU A 112 6.33 9.22 -4.50
N LEU A 113 5.54 10.14 -5.06
CA LEU A 113 5.48 10.34 -6.50
C LEU A 113 6.82 10.81 -7.07
N ARG A 114 7.50 11.73 -6.38
CA ARG A 114 8.85 12.20 -6.79
C ARG A 114 9.87 11.08 -6.67
N SER A 115 9.87 10.31 -5.58
CA SER A 115 10.74 9.15 -5.38
C SER A 115 10.54 8.11 -6.47
N LYS A 116 9.29 7.75 -6.80
CA LYS A 116 8.99 6.79 -7.89
C LYS A 116 9.45 7.31 -9.25
N LEU A 117 9.32 8.60 -9.53
CA LEU A 117 9.84 9.21 -10.77
C LEU A 117 11.37 9.15 -10.86
N ILE A 118 12.07 9.40 -9.74
CA ILE A 118 13.53 9.29 -9.66
C ILE A 118 13.94 7.84 -9.87
N HIS A 119 13.38 6.90 -9.10
CA HIS A 119 13.69 5.48 -9.19
C HIS A 119 13.37 4.89 -10.56
N LEU A 120 12.30 5.31 -11.24
CA LEU A 120 11.99 4.86 -12.60
C LEU A 120 13.15 5.18 -13.55
N ARG A 121 13.70 6.40 -13.47
CA ARG A 121 14.82 6.86 -14.30
C ARG A 121 16.10 6.12 -13.95
N GLU A 122 16.42 6.02 -12.67
CA GLU A 122 17.61 5.33 -12.18
C GLU A 122 17.61 3.85 -12.56
N ASN A 123 16.49 3.15 -12.39
CA ASN A 123 16.40 1.75 -12.77
C ASN A 123 16.49 1.58 -14.29
N TYR A 124 15.81 2.42 -15.07
CA TYR A 124 15.78 2.29 -16.52
C TYR A 124 17.16 2.42 -17.17
N ILE A 125 18.02 3.34 -16.71
CA ILE A 125 19.35 3.55 -17.31
C ILE A 125 20.28 2.33 -17.19
N TRP A 126 20.06 1.45 -16.21
CA TRP A 126 20.88 0.27 -15.97
C TRP A 126 20.33 -1.01 -16.63
N ILE A 127 19.08 -0.99 -17.09
CA ILE A 127 18.41 -2.15 -17.69
C ILE A 127 19.00 -2.46 -19.06
N LYS A 128 19.37 -3.73 -19.27
CA LYS A 128 19.96 -4.20 -20.53
C LYS A 128 19.09 -5.21 -21.26
N LYS A 129 18.15 -5.85 -20.55
CA LYS A 129 17.33 -6.95 -21.08
C LYS A 129 15.84 -6.63 -20.95
N ASP A 130 15.06 -7.03 -21.95
CA ASP A 130 13.60 -6.90 -21.95
C ASP A 130 12.95 -7.56 -20.72
N LYS A 131 13.53 -8.64 -20.19
CA LYS A 131 13.06 -9.30 -18.97
C LYS A 131 13.13 -8.38 -17.74
N GLU A 132 14.20 -7.60 -17.61
CA GLU A 132 14.40 -6.65 -16.51
C GLU A 132 13.44 -5.46 -16.66
N LEU A 133 13.25 -4.99 -17.89
CA LEU A 133 12.28 -3.94 -18.22
C LEU A 133 10.85 -4.36 -17.90
N LYS A 134 10.47 -5.58 -18.29
CA LYS A 134 9.17 -6.15 -17.95
C LYS A 134 9.00 -6.27 -16.44
N ALA A 135 10.03 -6.69 -15.71
CA ALA A 135 9.97 -6.79 -14.24
C ALA A 135 9.73 -5.42 -13.60
N LEU A 136 10.43 -4.37 -14.03
CA LEU A 136 10.21 -2.99 -13.58
C LEU A 136 8.77 -2.51 -13.85
N LEU A 137 8.22 -2.80 -15.02
CA LEU A 137 6.86 -2.38 -15.38
C LEU A 137 5.78 -3.15 -14.59
N LEU A 138 6.03 -4.42 -14.26
CA LEU A 138 5.10 -5.23 -13.46
C LEU A 138 4.98 -4.75 -12.02
N THR A 139 5.97 -4.03 -11.47
CA THR A 139 5.88 -3.46 -10.11
C THR A 139 5.21 -2.10 -10.07
N ALA A 140 5.02 -1.44 -11.22
CA ALA A 140 4.49 -0.09 -11.29
C ALA A 140 3.08 0.02 -10.69
N VAL A 141 2.13 -0.80 -11.16
CA VAL A 141 0.74 -0.72 -10.71
C VAL A 141 0.59 -0.99 -9.21
N PRO A 142 1.12 -2.12 -8.64
CA PRO A 142 1.06 -2.34 -7.20
C PRO A 142 1.67 -1.18 -6.40
N SER A 143 2.81 -0.64 -6.84
CA SER A 143 3.47 0.46 -6.13
C SER A 143 2.70 1.78 -6.14
N LEU A 144 1.76 1.98 -7.06
CA LEU A 144 0.96 3.20 -7.21
C LEU A 144 -0.40 3.11 -6.52
N MET A 145 -0.88 1.91 -6.19
CA MET A 145 -2.20 1.72 -5.58
C MET A 145 -2.41 2.52 -4.28
N PRO A 146 -1.48 2.50 -3.29
CA PRO A 146 -1.65 3.30 -2.08
C PRO A 146 -1.72 4.80 -2.37
N LEU A 147 -1.04 5.26 -3.43
CA LEU A 147 -1.09 6.67 -3.82
C LEU A 147 -2.48 7.04 -4.35
N PHE A 148 -3.14 6.14 -5.09
CA PHE A 148 -4.50 6.38 -5.58
C PHE A 148 -5.53 6.46 -4.45
N TYR A 149 -5.34 5.69 -3.39
CA TYR A 149 -6.15 5.83 -2.17
C TYR A 149 -5.94 7.19 -1.54
N GLY A 150 -4.68 7.63 -1.40
CA GLY A 150 -4.35 8.97 -0.95
C GLY A 150 -5.01 10.07 -1.79
N LEU A 151 -4.95 9.96 -3.12
CA LEU A 151 -5.59 10.92 -4.03
C LEU A 151 -7.11 11.01 -3.80
N LEU A 152 -7.80 9.87 -3.79
CA LEU A 152 -9.24 9.85 -3.57
C LEU A 152 -9.62 10.36 -2.17
N TYR A 153 -8.80 10.04 -1.16
CA TYR A 153 -8.95 10.56 0.19
C TYR A 153 -8.86 12.10 0.24
N LEU A 154 -7.90 12.71 -0.47
CA LEU A 154 -7.81 14.17 -0.57
C LEU A 154 -9.08 14.79 -1.16
N LYS A 155 -9.79 14.04 -2.02
CA LYS A 155 -11.08 14.42 -2.62
C LYS A 155 -12.31 13.97 -1.82
N ASN A 156 -12.16 13.48 -0.58
CA ASN A 156 -13.24 12.92 0.23
C ASN A 156 -14.01 11.79 -0.47
N THR A 157 -13.32 11.01 -1.29
CA THR A 157 -13.89 9.88 -2.04
C THR A 157 -13.35 8.59 -1.46
N THR A 158 -14.24 7.66 -1.09
CA THR A 158 -13.84 6.32 -0.66
C THR A 158 -13.24 5.56 -1.84
N PRO A 159 -12.02 5.01 -1.72
CA PRO A 159 -11.40 4.30 -2.82
C PRO A 159 -12.09 2.94 -3.06
N PRO A 160 -12.40 2.59 -4.33
CA PRO A 160 -12.81 1.23 -4.68
C PRO A 160 -11.64 0.25 -4.50
N THR A 161 -11.95 -0.98 -4.07
CA THR A 161 -10.95 -2.06 -3.95
C THR A 161 -10.66 -2.76 -5.28
N GLU A 162 -11.59 -2.68 -6.24
CA GLU A 162 -11.41 -3.21 -7.58
C GLU A 162 -10.56 -2.26 -8.42
N LEU A 163 -9.46 -2.77 -8.97
CA LEU A 163 -8.42 -1.97 -9.61
C LEU A 163 -8.92 -1.12 -10.79
N ASP A 164 -9.84 -1.64 -11.63
CA ASP A 164 -10.38 -0.85 -12.75
C ASP A 164 -11.25 0.30 -12.26
N LYS A 165 -12.10 0.05 -11.26
CA LYS A 165 -12.91 1.11 -10.61
C LYS A 165 -12.04 2.14 -9.91
N LEU A 166 -10.91 1.72 -9.33
CA LEU A 166 -9.94 2.62 -8.73
C LEU A 166 -9.33 3.56 -9.78
N PHE A 167 -8.90 3.01 -10.93
CA PHE A 167 -8.38 3.80 -12.05
C PHE A 167 -9.43 4.77 -12.59
N ASP A 168 -10.66 4.32 -12.79
CA ASP A 168 -11.77 5.16 -13.27
C ASP A 168 -12.06 6.31 -12.30
N SER A 169 -12.08 6.02 -10.99
CA SER A 169 -12.32 7.03 -9.96
C SER A 169 -11.22 8.10 -9.94
N VAL A 170 -9.94 7.70 -10.03
CA VAL A 170 -8.83 8.65 -10.09
C VAL A 170 -8.87 9.47 -11.37
N ALA A 171 -9.10 8.82 -12.51
CA ALA A 171 -9.24 9.49 -13.80
C ALA A 171 -10.36 10.54 -13.77
N GLU A 172 -11.53 10.21 -13.22
CA GLU A 172 -12.66 11.15 -13.10
C GLU A 172 -12.33 12.33 -12.16
N LYS A 173 -11.82 12.06 -10.94
CA LYS A 173 -11.62 13.11 -9.92
C LYS A 173 -10.47 14.07 -10.23
N TYR A 174 -9.52 13.63 -11.05
CA TYR A 174 -8.30 14.39 -11.35
C TYR A 174 -8.09 14.72 -12.83
N ASN A 175 -8.93 14.19 -13.71
CA ASN A 175 -8.76 14.25 -15.16
C ASN A 175 -7.39 13.70 -15.60
N PHE A 176 -6.96 12.59 -14.98
CA PHE A 176 -5.71 11.91 -15.31
C PHE A 176 -5.94 10.88 -16.43
N ASN A 177 -5.00 10.80 -17.37
CA ASN A 177 -4.96 9.70 -18.31
C ASN A 177 -4.34 8.47 -17.62
N VAL A 178 -5.14 7.41 -17.42
CA VAL A 178 -4.74 6.17 -16.75
C VAL A 178 -4.56 4.99 -17.72
N ASP A 179 -4.53 5.24 -19.03
CA ASP A 179 -4.46 4.19 -20.06
C ASP A 179 -3.19 3.35 -19.95
N ILE A 180 -2.06 3.99 -19.60
CA ILE A 180 -0.83 3.25 -19.33
C ILE A 180 -1.00 2.28 -18.16
N LEU A 181 -1.72 2.65 -17.10
CA LEU A 181 -1.95 1.76 -15.96
C LEU A 181 -2.81 0.55 -16.35
N ARG A 182 -3.85 0.77 -17.16
CA ARG A 182 -4.68 -0.31 -17.72
C ARG A 182 -3.85 -1.25 -18.59
N LYS A 183 -2.95 -0.70 -19.41
CA LYS A 183 -2.02 -1.49 -20.23
C LYS A 183 -1.04 -2.30 -19.37
N LEU A 184 -0.48 -1.70 -18.33
CA LEU A 184 0.45 -2.38 -17.42
C LEU A 184 -0.22 -3.46 -16.57
N LYS A 185 -1.50 -3.27 -16.19
CA LYS A 185 -2.29 -4.29 -15.51
C LYS A 185 -2.34 -5.61 -16.30
N VAL A 186 -2.51 -5.54 -17.63
CA VAL A 186 -2.62 -6.73 -18.50
C VAL A 186 -1.26 -7.29 -18.96
N LEU A 187 -0.15 -6.59 -18.68
CA LEU A 187 1.21 -6.99 -19.07
C LEU A 187 1.63 -8.35 -18.47
N LYS A 188 0.97 -8.76 -17.38
CA LYS A 188 1.22 -10.02 -16.67
C LYS A 188 1.04 -11.25 -17.56
N ASP A 189 0.16 -11.19 -18.56
CA ASP A 189 -0.31 -12.37 -19.30
C ASP A 189 0.32 -12.57 -20.70
N GLY A 190 1.24 -11.69 -21.14
CA GLY A 190 1.73 -11.66 -22.53
C GLY A 190 3.25 -11.74 -22.76
N LYS A 191 3.64 -12.18 -23.97
CA LYS A 191 4.98 -11.97 -24.56
C LYS A 191 5.04 -10.57 -25.19
N ALA A 192 5.27 -9.54 -24.39
CA ALA A 192 5.50 -8.19 -24.91
C ALA A 192 6.87 -8.10 -25.60
N LYS A 193 6.95 -7.38 -26.72
CA LYS A 193 8.22 -7.16 -27.46
C LYS A 193 8.98 -5.98 -26.85
N GLY A 194 10.32 -5.96 -26.96
CA GLY A 194 11.16 -4.90 -26.36
C GLY A 194 10.80 -3.46 -26.73
N ASN A 195 10.36 -3.20 -27.97
CA ASN A 195 9.91 -1.85 -28.38
C ASN A 195 8.62 -1.41 -27.68
N GLU A 196 7.70 -2.34 -27.42
CA GLU A 196 6.46 -2.05 -26.68
C GLU A 196 6.78 -1.71 -25.22
N LEU A 197 7.69 -2.47 -24.60
CA LEU A 197 8.13 -2.22 -23.22
C LEU A 197 8.81 -0.85 -23.04
N LYS A 198 9.57 -0.38 -24.05
CA LYS A 198 10.17 0.96 -24.01
C LYS A 198 9.11 2.07 -24.09
N SER A 199 8.13 1.91 -24.97
CA SER A 199 6.98 2.82 -25.06
C SER A 199 6.15 2.81 -23.77
N ASP A 200 6.06 1.67 -23.08
CA ASP A 200 5.39 1.58 -21.79
C ASP A 200 6.13 2.37 -20.68
N VAL A 201 7.47 2.34 -20.68
CA VAL A 201 8.26 3.19 -19.78
C VAL A 201 8.06 4.67 -20.08
N GLU A 202 8.00 5.05 -21.35
CA GLU A 202 7.70 6.43 -21.76
C GLU A 202 6.32 6.86 -21.24
N GLY A 203 5.29 6.05 -21.46
CA GLY A 203 3.94 6.33 -20.95
C GLY A 203 3.89 6.44 -19.42
N LEU A 204 4.61 5.59 -18.70
CA LEU A 204 4.67 5.65 -17.23
C LEU A 204 5.41 6.91 -16.75
N LEU A 205 6.48 7.30 -17.45
CA LEU A 205 7.24 8.52 -17.17
C LEU A 205 6.38 9.77 -17.36
N GLU A 206 5.60 9.81 -18.45
CA GLU A 206 4.66 10.91 -18.73
C GLU A 206 3.56 10.99 -17.69
N PHE A 207 2.95 9.84 -17.33
CA PHE A 207 1.94 9.77 -16.28
C PHE A 207 2.46 10.38 -14.96
N LEU A 208 3.62 9.95 -14.48
CA LEU A 208 4.23 10.50 -13.25
C LEU A 208 4.50 12.01 -13.37
N ARG A 209 4.99 12.48 -14.52
CA ARG A 209 5.25 13.91 -14.77
C ARG A 209 3.98 14.75 -14.76
N GLN A 210 2.84 14.20 -15.18
CA GLN A 210 1.56 14.90 -15.21
C GLN A 210 0.93 15.01 -13.81
N ILE A 211 1.02 13.95 -13.00
CA ILE A 211 0.33 13.92 -11.69
C ILE A 211 1.07 14.70 -10.60
N ILE A 212 2.41 14.71 -10.60
CA ILE A 212 3.22 15.38 -9.56
C ILE A 212 2.86 16.87 -9.40
N PRO A 213 2.81 17.69 -10.47
CA PRO A 213 2.48 19.11 -10.35
C PRO A 213 1.07 19.38 -9.79
N VAL A 214 0.13 18.45 -9.98
CA VAL A 214 -1.23 18.58 -9.45
C VAL A 214 -1.24 18.45 -7.93
N ILE A 215 -0.40 17.57 -7.37
CA ILE A 215 -0.29 17.36 -5.92
C ILE A 215 0.55 18.45 -5.26
N ASP A 216 1.64 18.86 -5.92
CA ASP A 216 2.52 19.95 -5.48
C ASP A 216 1.73 21.26 -5.29
N LYS A 217 0.85 21.59 -6.24
CA LYS A 217 0.01 22.80 -6.20
C LYS A 217 -1.24 22.68 -5.34
N MET A 218 -1.54 21.50 -4.80
CA MET A 218 -2.78 21.26 -4.08
C MET A 218 -2.76 21.93 -2.70
N LYS A 219 -3.82 22.69 -2.41
CA LYS A 219 -4.10 23.18 -1.05
C LYS A 219 -5.09 22.23 -0.38
N VAL A 220 -4.76 21.79 0.82
CA VAL A 220 -5.51 20.81 1.61
C VAL A 220 -5.75 21.30 3.02
#